data_AF-A0A6M6E8I0-F1
#
_entry.id   AF-A0A6M6E8I0-F1
#
_cell.length_a   1.000
_cell.length_b   1.000
_cell.length_c   1.000
_cell.angle_alpha   90.00
_cell.angle_beta   90.00
_cell.angle_gamma   90.00
#
_symmetry.space_group_name_H-M   'P 1'
#
loop_
_entity.id
_entity.type
_entity.pdbx_description
1 polymer ?
#
loop_
_entity_poly.entity_id
_entity_poly.type
_entity_poly.pdbx_seq_one_letter_code
_entity_poly.pdbx_strand_id
1 'polypeptide(L)'
;MNYEIIYNRQFIVVGDRYIPLFQHGNSGQFKLTLKGKKTPVKTWTVFNKDKTNKILFTKQEILELAKSYNSYEFYRTRNSSFKEGEFERWFANGTNTAKPIEYFTEHDNTMVIVEVGSDSEKEHSINSTIELLETLDKIKNKSVVIEDSITQLNFRFDEQNLNLPRQKRNRREYKKYPFYFVLASNEGYYIRKLNSKCLCSENKDRHSVARKFKTEKEAEKYLERYKIVRDKFIIEKVDEPVLL
;
A
#
# COMPACT_ATOMS: atom_id res chain seq x y z
N MET A 1 -11.31 -4.39 -22.22
CA MET A 1 -10.29 -5.23 -21.54
C MET A 1 -10.52 -5.15 -20.05
N ASN A 2 -10.68 -6.32 -19.42
CA ASN A 2 -10.73 -6.43 -17.96
C ASN A 2 -9.35 -6.88 -17.48
N TYR A 3 -8.85 -6.28 -16.40
CA TYR A 3 -7.57 -6.62 -15.80
C TYR A 3 -7.69 -6.60 -14.28
N GLU A 4 -6.77 -7.28 -13.62
CA GLU A 4 -6.75 -7.41 -12.17
C GLU A 4 -6.02 -6.23 -11.54
N ILE A 5 -6.67 -5.57 -10.57
CA ILE A 5 -6.10 -4.43 -9.84
C ILE A 5 -5.80 -4.87 -8.42
N ILE A 6 -4.56 -4.67 -7.97
CA ILE A 6 -4.19 -4.87 -6.56
C ILE A 6 -4.37 -3.54 -5.83
N TYR A 7 -5.31 -3.51 -4.91
CA TYR A 7 -5.66 -2.32 -4.12
C TYR A 7 -4.85 -2.20 -2.84
N ASN A 8 -4.54 -3.34 -2.22
CA ASN A 8 -3.82 -3.38 -0.97
C ASN A 8 -3.14 -4.73 -0.76
N ARG A 9 -2.27 -4.78 0.24
CA ARG A 9 -1.67 -6.02 0.73
C ARG A 9 -1.66 -6.03 2.25
N GLN A 10 -1.77 -7.22 2.81
CA GLN A 10 -1.63 -7.44 4.24
C GLN A 10 -0.80 -8.71 4.45
N PHE A 11 0.02 -8.72 5.49
CA PHE A 11 0.79 -9.89 5.87
C PHE A 11 0.39 -10.28 7.28
N ILE A 12 0.09 -11.56 7.47
CA ILE A 12 -0.14 -12.14 8.78
C ILE A 12 1.16 -12.83 9.19
N VAL A 13 1.65 -12.59 10.42
CA VAL A 13 2.80 -13.32 10.97
C VAL A 13 2.32 -14.48 11.83
N VAL A 14 2.95 -15.64 11.64
CA VAL A 14 2.66 -16.91 12.34
C VAL A 14 4.00 -17.55 12.68
N GLY A 15 4.49 -17.32 13.89
CA GLY A 15 5.85 -17.72 14.27
C GLY A 15 6.91 -17.05 13.39
N ASP A 16 7.72 -17.86 12.70
CA ASP A 16 8.75 -17.45 11.75
C ASP A 16 8.24 -17.36 10.28
N ARG A 17 6.94 -17.59 10.08
CA ARG A 17 6.29 -17.63 8.77
C ARG A 17 5.26 -16.53 8.61
N TYR A 18 4.78 -16.39 7.38
CA TYR A 18 3.85 -15.35 6.97
C TYR A 18 2.77 -15.88 6.04
N ILE A 19 1.56 -15.30 6.13
CA ILE A 19 0.51 -15.44 5.12
C ILE A 19 0.43 -14.12 4.33
N PRO A 20 0.85 -14.10 3.06
CA PRO A 20 0.75 -12.92 2.22
C PRO A 20 -0.65 -12.81 1.62
N LEU A 21 -1.38 -11.74 1.91
CA LEU A 21 -2.74 -11.49 1.43
C LEU A 21 -2.80 -10.27 0.52
N PHE A 22 -3.49 -10.39 -0.61
CA PHE A 22 -3.80 -9.27 -1.50
C PHE A 22 -5.27 -8.94 -1.50
N GLN A 23 -5.55 -7.64 -1.40
CA GLN A 23 -6.85 -7.12 -1.78
C GLN A 23 -6.79 -6.82 -3.27
N HIS A 24 -7.52 -7.59 -4.06
CA HIS A 24 -7.55 -7.40 -5.50
C HIS A 24 -9.00 -7.37 -6.02
N GLY A 25 -9.18 -6.86 -7.23
CA GLY A 25 -10.47 -6.86 -7.89
C GLY A 25 -10.36 -6.59 -9.39
N ASN A 26 -11.34 -7.11 -10.13
CA ASN A 26 -11.41 -6.96 -11.57
C ASN A 26 -11.86 -5.54 -11.96
N SER A 27 -11.16 -4.92 -12.91
CA SER A 27 -11.42 -3.55 -13.38
C SER A 27 -12.83 -3.29 -13.94
N GLY A 28 -13.57 -4.36 -14.29
CA GLY A 28 -14.94 -4.32 -14.79
C GLY A 28 -16.02 -4.61 -13.73
N GLN A 29 -15.65 -5.11 -12.55
CA GLN A 29 -16.63 -5.52 -11.53
C GLN A 29 -16.89 -4.42 -10.50
N PHE A 30 -18.14 -3.97 -10.42
CA PHE A 30 -18.56 -2.93 -9.49
C PHE A 30 -19.88 -3.31 -8.83
N LYS A 31 -20.00 -2.99 -7.53
CA LYS A 31 -21.27 -2.91 -6.83
C LYS A 31 -21.80 -1.48 -6.92
N LEU A 32 -23.09 -1.35 -7.20
CA LEU A 32 -23.79 -0.07 -7.11
C LEU A 32 -24.19 0.14 -5.66
N THR A 33 -23.83 1.30 -5.10
CA THR A 33 -24.38 1.70 -3.81
C THR A 33 -25.81 2.18 -3.97
N LEU A 34 -26.56 2.24 -2.86
CA LEU A 34 -27.92 2.81 -2.82
C LEU A 34 -28.01 4.23 -3.41
N LYS A 35 -26.90 4.98 -3.44
CA LYS A 35 -26.80 6.33 -4.02
C LYS A 35 -26.33 6.32 -5.49
N GLY A 36 -26.33 5.16 -6.16
CA GLY A 36 -25.90 5.01 -7.56
C GLY A 36 -24.39 5.09 -7.79
N LYS A 37 -23.56 5.15 -6.73
CA LYS A 37 -22.10 5.21 -6.89
C LYS A 37 -21.54 3.82 -7.17
N LYS A 38 -20.74 3.70 -8.22
CA LYS A 38 -19.99 2.47 -8.54
C LYS A 38 -18.81 2.32 -7.59
N THR A 39 -18.77 1.21 -6.85
CA THR A 39 -17.66 0.84 -5.96
C THR A 39 -17.06 -0.47 -6.46
N PRO A 40 -15.73 -0.57 -6.66
CA PRO A 40 -15.13 -1.80 -7.15
C PRO A 40 -15.40 -2.95 -6.20
N VAL A 41 -15.72 -4.12 -6.73
CA VAL A 41 -15.75 -5.36 -5.96
C VAL A 41 -14.31 -5.78 -5.73
N LYS A 42 -13.97 -6.06 -4.48
CA LYS A 42 -12.63 -6.52 -4.11
C LYS A 42 -12.78 -7.72 -3.19
N THR A 43 -11.79 -8.59 -3.25
CA THR A 43 -11.67 -9.74 -2.36
C THR A 43 -10.25 -9.81 -1.81
N TRP A 44 -10.09 -10.49 -0.69
CA TRP A 44 -8.79 -10.86 -0.15
C TRP A 44 -8.48 -12.30 -0.53
N THR A 45 -7.25 -12.57 -0.96
CA THR A 45 -6.76 -13.92 -1.24
C THR A 45 -5.30 -14.06 -0.87
N VAL A 46 -4.87 -15.29 -0.60
CA VAL A 46 -3.47 -15.61 -0.41
C VAL A 46 -2.72 -15.46 -1.72
N PHE A 47 -1.56 -14.84 -1.65
CA PHE A 47 -0.64 -14.73 -2.76
C PHE A 47 0.26 -15.97 -2.85
N ASN A 48 -0.23 -17.01 -3.51
CA ASN A 48 0.41 -18.32 -3.60
C ASN A 48 0.35 -18.95 -5.02
N LYS A 49 0.64 -18.18 -6.08
CA LYS A 49 0.68 -18.70 -7.46
C LYS A 49 1.50 -19.99 -7.55
N ASP A 50 0.91 -20.95 -8.25
CA ASP A 50 1.42 -22.31 -8.48
C ASP A 50 1.65 -23.13 -7.19
N LYS A 51 1.19 -22.63 -6.03
CA LYS A 51 1.31 -23.25 -4.70
C LYS A 51 -0.03 -23.19 -3.95
N THR A 52 -1.12 -23.56 -4.62
CA THR A 52 -2.51 -23.41 -4.13
C THR A 52 -2.83 -24.20 -2.86
N ASN A 53 -2.02 -25.18 -2.49
CA ASN A 53 -2.15 -25.94 -1.24
C ASN A 53 -1.33 -25.36 -0.07
N LYS A 54 -0.59 -24.27 -0.29
CA LYS A 54 0.32 -23.66 0.69
C LYS A 54 -0.06 -22.21 0.93
N ILE A 55 -0.25 -21.86 2.20
CA ILE A 55 -0.56 -20.48 2.62
C ILE A 55 0.50 -19.85 3.54
N LEU A 56 1.33 -20.66 4.19
CA LEU A 56 2.40 -20.20 5.08
C LEU A 56 3.74 -20.20 4.37
N PHE A 57 4.43 -19.07 4.37
CA PHE A 57 5.69 -18.87 3.66
C PHE A 57 6.76 -18.28 4.57
N THR A 58 8.00 -18.70 4.38
CA THR A 58 9.15 -18.00 5.00
C THR A 58 9.40 -16.66 4.29
N LYS A 59 10.19 -15.78 4.91
CA LYS A 59 10.59 -14.52 4.28
C LYS A 59 11.32 -14.72 2.95
N GLN A 60 12.15 -15.78 2.86
CA GLN A 60 12.86 -16.12 1.63
C GLN A 60 11.88 -16.60 0.55
N GLU A 61 10.93 -17.46 0.90
CA GLU A 61 9.89 -17.92 -0.04
C GLU A 61 9.01 -16.77 -0.53
N ILE A 62 8.74 -15.75 0.30
CA ILE A 62 8.04 -14.54 -0.13
C ILE A 62 8.84 -13.77 -1.17
N LEU A 63 10.16 -13.67 -1.04
CA LEU A 63 11.01 -13.01 -2.04
C LEU A 63 11.01 -13.79 -3.36
N GLU A 64 11.04 -15.12 -3.30
CA GLU A 64 10.95 -15.97 -4.49
C GLU A 64 9.58 -15.87 -5.16
N LEU A 65 8.50 -15.89 -4.37
CA LEU A 65 7.14 -15.60 -4.84
C LEU A 65 7.05 -14.20 -5.44
N ALA A 66 7.70 -13.19 -4.87
CA ALA A 66 7.68 -11.84 -5.41
C ALA A 66 8.25 -11.78 -6.85
N LYS A 67 9.28 -12.58 -7.11
CA LYS A 67 9.99 -12.66 -8.39
C LYS A 67 9.30 -13.52 -9.44
N SER A 68 8.54 -14.54 -9.02
CA SER A 68 7.84 -15.42 -9.95
C SER A 68 6.68 -14.74 -10.69
N TYR A 69 6.24 -13.58 -10.20
CA TYR A 69 5.18 -12.83 -10.84
C TYR A 69 5.69 -11.76 -11.77
N ASN A 70 5.02 -11.66 -12.92
CA ASN A 70 5.29 -10.63 -13.89
C ASN A 70 4.54 -9.35 -13.53
N SER A 71 5.22 -8.20 -13.57
CA SER A 71 4.61 -6.88 -13.30
C SER A 71 3.46 -6.51 -14.24
N TYR A 72 3.31 -7.22 -15.36
CA TYR A 72 2.21 -7.03 -16.32
C TYR A 72 0.93 -7.80 -15.97
N GLU A 73 0.98 -8.75 -15.02
CA GLU A 73 -0.20 -9.51 -14.58
C GLU A 73 -1.15 -8.66 -13.73
N PHE A 74 -0.61 -7.68 -13.02
CA PHE A 74 -1.37 -6.85 -12.08
C PHE A 74 -1.18 -5.37 -12.32
N TYR A 75 -2.27 -4.64 -12.07
CA TYR A 75 -2.28 -3.20 -12.11
C TYR A 75 -2.29 -2.63 -10.70
N ARG A 76 -1.47 -1.61 -10.47
CA ARG A 76 -1.44 -0.86 -9.20
C ARG A 76 -2.68 0.01 -9.05
N THR A 77 -3.16 0.56 -10.16
CA THR A 77 -4.42 1.30 -10.25
C THR A 77 -5.06 1.02 -11.60
N ARG A 78 -6.31 1.44 -11.78
CA ARG A 78 -7.01 1.34 -13.07
C ARG A 78 -6.16 1.79 -14.27
N ASN A 79 -5.33 2.81 -14.10
CA ASN A 79 -4.59 3.41 -15.23
C ASN A 79 -3.07 3.24 -15.12
N SER A 80 -2.57 2.43 -14.18
CA SER A 80 -1.13 2.29 -13.97
C SER A 80 -0.72 0.87 -13.59
N SER A 81 0.17 0.28 -14.38
CA SER A 81 0.89 -0.94 -14.01
C SER A 81 1.99 -0.65 -12.97
N PHE A 82 2.51 -1.72 -12.38
CA PHE A 82 3.75 -1.62 -11.62
C PHE A 82 4.93 -1.36 -12.56
N LYS A 83 5.89 -0.56 -12.11
CA LYS A 83 7.18 -0.45 -12.80
C LYS A 83 8.03 -1.69 -12.54
N GLU A 84 9.03 -1.90 -13.37
CA GLU A 84 10.01 -2.98 -13.21
C GLU A 84 10.61 -2.98 -11.79
N GLY A 85 10.56 -4.13 -11.13
CA GLY A 85 11.01 -4.32 -9.74
C GLY A 85 10.23 -3.54 -8.67
N GLU A 86 9.20 -2.76 -9.03
CA GLU A 86 8.35 -2.06 -8.06
C GLU A 86 7.48 -3.05 -7.29
N PHE A 87 6.86 -3.99 -8.02
CA PHE A 87 6.01 -5.02 -7.44
C PHE A 87 6.78 -5.88 -6.44
N GLU A 88 7.94 -6.41 -6.85
CA GLU A 88 8.80 -7.26 -6.01
C GLU A 88 9.14 -6.56 -4.68
N ARG A 89 9.68 -5.35 -4.76
CA ARG A 89 10.01 -4.53 -3.58
C ARG A 89 8.77 -4.22 -2.75
N TRP A 90 7.65 -3.87 -3.39
CA TRP A 90 6.41 -3.55 -2.70
C TRP A 90 5.90 -4.75 -1.92
N PHE A 91 5.87 -5.94 -2.52
CA PHE A 91 5.40 -7.18 -1.91
C PHE A 91 6.31 -7.62 -0.75
N ALA A 92 7.62 -7.73 -1.01
CA ALA A 92 8.60 -8.17 -0.02
C ALA A 92 8.61 -7.30 1.25
N ASN A 93 8.50 -5.98 1.07
CA ASN A 93 8.43 -5.02 2.19
C ASN A 93 7.18 -5.19 3.05
N GLY A 94 6.21 -6.01 2.65
CA GLY A 94 5.04 -6.29 3.48
C GLY A 94 5.30 -7.15 4.69
N THR A 95 6.35 -7.96 4.65
CA THR A 95 6.82 -8.70 5.82
C THR A 95 7.18 -7.78 6.99
N ASN A 96 7.69 -6.57 6.72
CA ASN A 96 8.07 -5.60 7.74
C ASN A 96 6.86 -5.00 8.49
N THR A 97 5.66 -5.09 7.89
CA THR A 97 4.41 -4.58 8.47
C THR A 97 3.46 -5.70 8.86
N ALA A 98 3.95 -6.94 8.93
CA ALA A 98 3.13 -8.09 9.27
C ALA A 98 2.57 -7.97 10.70
N LYS A 99 1.35 -8.46 10.89
CA LYS A 99 0.64 -8.45 12.18
C LYS A 99 0.09 -9.83 12.48
N PRO A 100 0.01 -10.25 13.75
CA PRO A 100 -0.56 -11.54 14.09
C PRO A 100 -2.08 -11.53 13.85
N ILE A 101 -2.72 -12.70 13.89
CA ILE A 101 -4.18 -12.84 13.71
C ILE A 101 -4.93 -12.04 14.77
N GLU A 102 -4.47 -12.13 16.01
CA GLU A 102 -5.03 -11.47 17.18
C GLU A 102 -5.17 -9.96 16.98
N TYR A 103 -4.21 -9.34 16.28
CA TYR A 103 -4.29 -7.92 15.97
C TYR A 103 -5.50 -7.58 15.11
N PHE A 104 -5.89 -8.44 14.17
CA PHE A 104 -7.03 -8.16 13.29
C PHE A 104 -8.35 -8.46 13.99
N THR A 105 -8.41 -9.52 14.80
CA THR A 105 -9.62 -9.90 15.54
C THR A 105 -9.92 -8.89 16.65
N GLU A 106 -8.90 -8.35 17.31
CA GLU A 106 -9.04 -7.22 18.26
C GLU A 106 -9.65 -5.96 17.64
N HIS A 107 -9.62 -5.85 16.31
CA HIS A 107 -10.21 -4.73 15.58
C HIS A 107 -11.42 -5.16 14.74
N ASP A 108 -12.15 -6.19 15.16
CA ASP A 108 -13.40 -6.63 14.52
C ASP A 108 -13.23 -6.97 13.03
N ASN A 109 -12.15 -7.69 12.68
CA ASN A 109 -11.98 -8.28 11.36
C ASN A 109 -12.06 -9.81 11.47
N THR A 110 -12.74 -10.42 10.51
CA THR A 110 -13.00 -11.86 10.46
C THR A 110 -12.07 -12.51 9.46
N MET A 111 -11.36 -13.55 9.88
CA MET A 111 -10.48 -14.33 9.01
C MET A 111 -11.03 -15.72 8.81
N VAL A 112 -10.93 -16.20 7.57
CA VAL A 112 -11.51 -17.47 7.14
C VAL A 112 -10.47 -18.26 6.34
N ILE A 113 -10.29 -19.52 6.71
CA ILE A 113 -9.66 -20.51 5.84
C ILE A 113 -10.75 -21.14 4.98
N VAL A 114 -10.50 -21.18 3.68
CA VAL A 114 -11.37 -21.84 2.71
C VAL A 114 -10.66 -23.10 2.23
N GLU A 115 -11.21 -24.25 2.62
CA GLU A 115 -10.85 -25.57 2.12
C GLU A 115 -11.69 -25.85 0.87
N VAL A 116 -11.05 -25.88 -0.31
CA VAL A 116 -11.72 -26.23 -1.57
C VAL A 116 -11.28 -27.65 -1.96
N GLY A 117 -12.22 -28.59 -1.86
CA GLY A 117 -12.08 -29.95 -2.41
C GLY A 117 -12.74 -30.07 -3.79
N SER A 118 -12.78 -31.28 -4.33
CA SER A 118 -13.36 -31.54 -5.66
C SER A 118 -14.84 -31.14 -5.77
N ASP A 119 -15.64 -31.41 -4.73
CA ASP A 119 -17.10 -31.21 -4.74
C ASP A 119 -17.62 -30.37 -3.56
N SER A 120 -16.74 -29.78 -2.74
CA SER A 120 -17.16 -28.99 -1.58
C SER A 120 -16.20 -27.86 -1.24
N GLU A 121 -16.76 -26.71 -0.89
CA GLU A 121 -16.06 -25.60 -0.25
C GLU A 121 -16.46 -25.57 1.23
N LYS A 122 -15.46 -25.57 2.12
CA LYS A 122 -15.67 -25.46 3.57
C LYS A 122 -14.93 -24.28 4.11
N GLU A 123 -15.63 -23.47 4.90
CA GLU A 123 -15.09 -22.29 5.54
C GLU A 123 -14.86 -22.55 7.03
N HIS A 124 -13.70 -22.14 7.51
CA HIS A 124 -13.32 -22.22 8.92
C HIS A 124 -13.00 -20.81 9.40
N SER A 125 -13.80 -20.28 10.33
CA SER A 125 -13.50 -19.00 10.98
C SER A 125 -12.31 -19.15 11.93
N ILE A 126 -11.40 -18.18 11.91
CA ILE A 126 -10.14 -18.21 12.65
C ILE A 126 -10.02 -16.95 13.50
N ASN A 127 -9.92 -17.13 14.81
CA ASN A 127 -9.84 -16.06 15.79
C ASN A 127 -8.45 -15.92 16.43
N SER A 128 -7.61 -16.95 16.33
CA SER A 128 -6.26 -16.96 16.89
C SER A 128 -5.24 -17.69 16.01
N THR A 129 -3.97 -17.41 16.24
CA THR A 129 -2.83 -18.08 15.60
C THR A 129 -2.80 -19.57 15.96
N ILE A 130 -3.21 -19.93 17.18
CA ILE A 130 -3.31 -21.33 17.62
C ILE A 130 -4.39 -22.06 16.82
N GLU A 131 -5.59 -21.46 16.73
CA GLU A 131 -6.71 -22.03 15.98
C GLU A 131 -6.39 -22.21 14.49
N LEU A 132 -5.66 -21.25 13.90
CA LEU A 132 -5.13 -21.39 12.54
C LEU A 132 -4.28 -22.66 12.39
N LEU A 133 -3.29 -22.83 13.26
CA LEU A 133 -2.35 -23.94 13.17
C LEU A 133 -3.05 -25.29 13.37
N GLU A 134 -3.92 -25.38 14.37
CA GLU A 134 -4.72 -26.59 14.61
C GLU A 134 -5.64 -26.93 13.42
N THR A 135 -6.24 -25.92 12.80
CA THR A 135 -7.10 -26.12 11.63
C THR A 135 -6.28 -26.61 10.43
N LEU A 136 -5.10 -26.03 10.18
CA LEU A 136 -4.21 -26.49 9.13
C LEU A 136 -3.73 -27.92 9.35
N ASP A 137 -3.40 -28.29 10.58
CA ASP A 137 -2.99 -29.66 10.93
C ASP A 137 -4.14 -30.66 10.73
N LYS A 138 -5.37 -30.31 11.14
CA LYS A 138 -6.58 -31.11 10.89
C LYS A 138 -6.80 -31.35 9.40
N ILE A 139 -6.71 -30.29 8.58
CA ILE A 139 -6.87 -30.38 7.13
C ILE A 139 -5.78 -31.28 6.54
N LYS A 140 -4.51 -31.05 6.90
CA LYS A 140 -3.39 -31.84 6.38
C LYS A 140 -3.54 -33.33 6.71
N ASN A 141 -3.89 -33.65 7.95
CA ASN A 141 -4.10 -35.04 8.39
C ASN A 141 -5.24 -35.71 7.62
N LYS A 142 -6.33 -34.98 7.37
CA LYS A 142 -7.46 -35.47 6.57
C LYS A 142 -7.06 -35.71 5.10
N SER A 143 -6.28 -34.82 4.50
CA SER A 143 -5.80 -35.00 3.12
C SER A 143 -4.87 -36.22 2.97
N VAL A 144 -4.02 -36.49 3.97
CA VAL A 144 -3.15 -37.69 3.98
C VAL A 144 -3.97 -38.98 4.03
N VAL A 145 -5.04 -39.01 4.81
CA VAL A 145 -5.92 -40.19 4.95
C VAL A 145 -6.70 -40.48 3.65
N ILE A 146 -6.93 -39.47 2.80
CA ILE A 146 -7.77 -39.57 1.61
C ILE A 146 -6.95 -39.86 0.33
N GLU A 147 -5.63 -39.99 0.39
CA GLU A 147 -4.72 -40.33 -0.74
C GLU A 147 -5.13 -39.71 -2.10
N ASP A 148 -4.88 -38.40 -2.31
CA ASP A 148 -4.98 -37.67 -3.61
C ASP A 148 -6.14 -36.69 -3.83
N SER A 149 -6.85 -36.24 -2.78
CA SER A 149 -7.66 -35.01 -2.93
C SER A 149 -6.74 -33.78 -2.96
N ILE A 150 -6.60 -33.14 -4.12
CA ILE A 150 -5.92 -31.83 -4.24
C ILE A 150 -6.78 -30.80 -3.53
N THR A 151 -6.55 -30.63 -2.23
CA THR A 151 -7.20 -29.60 -1.43
C THR A 151 -6.52 -28.26 -1.72
N GLN A 152 -7.24 -27.35 -2.40
CA GLN A 152 -6.78 -25.98 -2.52
C GLN A 152 -7.12 -25.25 -1.22
N LEU A 153 -6.15 -24.49 -0.71
CA LEU A 153 -6.31 -23.71 0.49
C LEU A 153 -6.19 -22.23 0.16
N ASN A 154 -7.20 -21.49 0.59
CA ASN A 154 -7.15 -20.05 0.62
C ASN A 154 -7.37 -19.55 2.05
N PHE A 155 -6.86 -18.37 2.31
CA PHE A 155 -7.06 -17.63 3.54
C PHE A 155 -7.49 -16.22 3.15
N ARG A 156 -8.53 -15.70 3.76
CA ARG A 156 -9.02 -14.36 3.44
C ARG A 156 -9.59 -13.66 4.65
N PHE A 157 -9.66 -12.34 4.54
CA PHE A 157 -10.59 -11.56 5.34
C PHE A 157 -11.97 -11.64 4.68
N ASP A 158 -13.02 -11.79 5.48
CA ASP A 158 -14.38 -11.73 4.98
C ASP A 158 -14.76 -10.29 4.60
N GLU A 159 -14.22 -9.31 5.33
CA GLU A 159 -14.44 -7.92 5.06
C GLU A 159 -13.67 -7.43 3.84
N GLN A 160 -14.37 -6.73 2.95
CA GLN A 160 -13.71 -6.05 1.84
C GLN A 160 -12.72 -4.99 2.37
N ASN A 161 -13.10 -4.16 3.33
CA ASN A 161 -12.24 -3.13 3.91
C ASN A 161 -11.96 -3.46 5.37
N LEU A 162 -10.68 -3.55 5.73
CA LEU A 162 -10.28 -3.87 7.09
C LEU A 162 -10.54 -2.70 8.04
N ASN A 163 -11.05 -3.03 9.21
CA ASN A 163 -11.21 -2.17 10.36
C ASN A 163 -9.84 -2.04 11.03
N LEU A 164 -9.02 -1.11 10.54
CA LEU A 164 -7.69 -0.86 11.09
C LEU A 164 -7.60 0.57 11.64
N PRO A 165 -6.87 0.79 12.76
CA PRO A 165 -6.72 2.11 13.33
C PRO A 165 -6.00 3.01 12.32
N ARG A 166 -6.48 4.24 12.18
CA ARG A 166 -5.80 5.22 11.33
C ARG A 166 -4.39 5.45 11.87
N GLN A 167 -3.39 5.16 11.04
CA GLN A 167 -2.02 5.53 11.36
C GLN A 167 -1.96 7.05 11.54
N LYS A 168 -1.76 7.49 12.80
CA LYS A 168 -1.48 8.88 13.09
C LYS A 168 -0.17 9.21 12.41
N ARG A 169 -0.22 10.01 11.33
CA ARG A 169 1.00 10.60 10.77
C ARG A 169 1.58 11.48 11.86
N ASN A 170 2.80 11.17 12.31
CA ASN A 170 3.54 12.08 13.17
C ASN A 170 3.54 13.44 12.49
N ARG A 171 2.89 14.43 13.13
CA ARG A 171 2.98 15.80 12.67
C ARG A 171 4.45 16.15 12.74
N ARG A 172 5.02 16.60 11.61
CA ARG A 172 6.38 17.13 11.62
C ARG A 172 6.38 18.30 12.61
N GLU A 173 7.25 18.26 13.60
CA GLU A 173 7.45 19.37 14.51
C GLU A 173 8.00 20.55 13.71
N TYR A 174 7.36 21.72 13.87
CA TYR A 174 7.84 22.95 13.27
C TYR A 174 9.12 23.38 13.99
N LYS A 175 10.18 23.62 13.23
CA LYS A 175 11.45 24.14 13.76
C LYS A 175 11.57 25.62 13.43
N LYS A 176 12.11 26.40 14.37
CA LYS A 176 12.40 27.81 14.15
C LYS A 176 13.73 27.93 13.41
N TYR A 177 13.73 28.62 12.29
CA TYR A 177 14.94 28.96 11.52
C TYR A 177 15.18 30.46 11.62
N PRO A 178 16.45 30.91 11.74
CA PRO A 178 16.80 32.33 11.80
C PRO A 178 16.62 33.06 10.46
N PHE A 179 16.68 32.31 9.35
CA PHE A 179 16.46 32.78 7.99
C PHE A 179 15.84 31.65 7.17
N TYR A 180 15.33 31.97 5.98
CA TYR A 180 14.82 30.99 5.02
C TYR A 180 15.11 31.42 3.59
N PHE A 181 14.87 30.52 2.65
CA PHE A 181 15.01 30.81 1.22
C PHE A 181 13.65 30.78 0.55
N VAL A 182 13.46 31.66 -0.42
CA VAL A 182 12.30 31.70 -1.33
C VAL A 182 12.79 31.66 -2.77
N LEU A 183 11.88 31.42 -3.71
CA LEU A 183 12.18 31.52 -5.14
C LEU A 183 11.56 32.80 -5.68
N ALA A 184 12.40 33.70 -6.19
CA ALA A 184 12.01 35.02 -6.68
C ALA A 184 12.05 35.09 -8.21
N SER A 185 11.15 35.86 -8.79
CA SER A 185 11.09 36.17 -10.22
C SER A 185 10.56 37.59 -10.43
N ASN A 186 10.60 38.06 -11.66
CA ASN A 186 9.96 39.34 -12.04
C ASN A 186 8.44 39.33 -11.81
N GLU A 187 7.81 38.14 -11.75
CA GLU A 187 6.38 37.94 -11.49
C GLU A 187 6.07 37.82 -9.98
N GLY A 188 7.08 37.94 -9.09
CA GLY A 188 6.96 37.78 -7.64
C GLY A 188 7.57 36.48 -7.09
N TYR A 189 7.14 36.09 -5.89
CA TYR A 189 7.68 34.96 -5.12
C TYR A 189 6.88 33.68 -5.30
N TYR A 190 7.53 32.59 -5.65
CA TYR A 190 6.88 31.32 -5.98
C TYR A 190 6.08 30.72 -4.81
N ILE A 191 4.83 30.30 -5.09
CA ILE A 191 3.98 29.52 -4.17
C ILE A 191 3.97 28.05 -4.60
N ARG A 192 3.47 27.79 -5.82
CA ARG A 192 3.34 26.44 -6.38
C ARG A 192 3.20 26.47 -7.90
N LYS A 193 3.50 25.33 -8.51
CA LYS A 193 3.25 25.06 -9.92
C LYS A 193 1.80 24.62 -10.13
N LEU A 194 1.15 25.19 -11.14
CA LEU A 194 -0.06 24.70 -11.80
C LEU A 194 0.33 23.99 -13.10
N ASN A 195 -0.61 23.33 -13.78
CA ASN A 195 -0.30 22.49 -14.96
C ASN A 195 0.64 23.17 -15.98
N SER A 196 0.37 24.44 -16.33
CA SER A 196 1.13 25.23 -17.31
C SER A 196 1.73 26.54 -16.78
N LYS A 197 1.48 26.92 -15.53
CA LYS A 197 1.88 28.23 -14.96
C LYS A 197 2.44 28.09 -13.54
N CYS A 198 3.16 29.09 -13.08
CA CYS A 198 3.55 29.21 -11.67
C CYS A 198 2.64 30.25 -10.99
N LEU A 199 2.23 29.96 -9.75
CA LEU A 199 1.51 30.91 -8.93
C LEU A 199 2.53 31.64 -8.05
N CYS A 200 2.46 32.96 -8.05
CA CYS A 200 3.36 33.83 -7.30
C CYS A 200 2.59 34.63 -6.24
N SER A 201 3.30 35.04 -5.20
CA SER A 201 2.87 36.04 -4.21
C SER A 201 3.68 37.31 -4.44
N GLU A 202 3.08 38.46 -4.14
CA GLU A 202 3.79 39.74 -4.16
C GLU A 202 4.77 39.88 -2.99
N ASN A 203 4.50 39.18 -1.87
CA ASN A 203 5.26 39.30 -0.63
C ASN A 203 6.11 38.05 -0.34
N LYS A 204 7.27 38.28 0.27
CA LYS A 204 8.21 37.22 0.73
C LYS A 204 8.30 37.07 2.24
N ASP A 205 7.61 37.90 3.01
CA ASP A 205 7.71 37.94 4.47
C ASP A 205 7.32 36.60 5.13
N ARG A 206 7.62 36.46 6.42
CA ARG A 206 7.36 35.20 7.16
C ARG A 206 5.91 34.72 7.10
N HIS A 207 4.94 35.64 6.98
CA HIS A 207 3.50 35.38 6.93
C HIS A 207 2.97 35.16 5.51
N SER A 208 3.79 35.46 4.50
CA SER A 208 3.44 35.23 3.10
C SER A 208 3.13 33.77 2.80
N VAL A 209 2.34 33.56 1.75
CA VAL A 209 2.06 32.23 1.18
C VAL A 209 3.19 31.73 0.27
N ALA A 210 4.24 32.52 0.09
CA ALA A 210 5.42 32.12 -0.67
C ALA A 210 6.04 30.86 -0.08
N ARG A 211 6.51 29.98 -0.96
CA ARG A 211 7.13 28.73 -0.57
C ARG A 211 8.50 28.98 0.03
N LYS A 212 8.70 28.44 1.24
CA LYS A 212 9.91 28.63 2.03
C LYS A 212 10.71 27.34 2.10
N PHE A 213 12.03 27.48 2.02
CA PHE A 213 12.99 26.39 2.08
C PHE A 213 13.93 26.61 3.25
N LYS A 214 14.33 25.51 3.90
CA LYS A 214 15.17 25.54 5.11
C LYS A 214 16.63 25.82 4.78
N THR A 215 17.06 25.38 3.60
CA THR A 215 18.44 25.50 3.11
C THR A 215 18.42 25.84 1.62
N GLU A 216 19.48 26.50 1.16
CA GLU A 216 19.68 26.80 -0.27
C GLU A 216 19.66 25.52 -1.11
N LYS A 217 20.35 24.46 -0.66
CA LYS A 217 20.36 23.14 -1.31
C LYS A 217 18.97 22.54 -1.50
N GLU A 218 18.05 22.78 -0.57
CA GLU A 218 16.66 22.32 -0.70
C GLU A 218 15.93 23.07 -1.81
N ALA A 219 16.18 24.37 -1.94
CA ALA A 219 15.65 25.21 -3.01
C ALA A 219 16.26 24.84 -4.38
N GLU A 220 17.58 24.62 -4.45
CA GLU A 220 18.28 24.15 -5.67
C GLU A 220 17.68 22.83 -6.18
N LYS A 221 17.58 21.84 -5.30
CA LYS A 221 16.97 20.54 -5.62
C LYS A 221 15.53 20.68 -6.10
N TYR A 222 14.82 21.70 -5.62
CA TYR A 222 13.47 22.00 -6.06
C TYR A 222 13.44 22.57 -7.49
N LEU A 223 14.35 23.48 -7.82
CA LEU A 223 14.50 24.01 -9.19
C LEU A 223 14.86 22.89 -10.18
N GLU A 224 15.83 22.04 -9.84
CA GLU A 224 16.22 20.90 -10.68
C GLU A 224 15.06 19.96 -11.02
N ARG A 225 14.15 19.77 -10.06
CA ARG A 225 12.98 18.91 -10.23
C ARG A 225 11.95 19.46 -11.22
N TYR A 226 11.87 20.78 -11.38
CA TYR A 226 10.84 21.43 -12.18
C TYR A 226 11.43 22.45 -13.14
N LYS A 227 11.66 22.01 -14.39
CA LYS A 227 12.23 22.83 -15.47
C LYS A 227 11.59 24.22 -15.60
N ILE A 228 10.25 24.31 -15.65
CA ILE A 228 9.53 25.59 -15.73
C ILE A 228 9.80 26.55 -14.56
N VAL A 229 10.12 26.03 -13.38
CA VAL A 229 10.45 26.83 -12.20
C VAL A 229 11.91 27.25 -12.27
N ARG A 230 12.81 26.34 -12.67
CA ARG A 230 14.23 26.63 -12.90
C ARG A 230 14.45 27.77 -13.89
N ASP A 231 13.69 27.78 -14.97
CA ASP A 231 13.86 28.76 -16.05
C ASP A 231 13.34 30.16 -15.67
N LYS A 232 12.53 30.27 -14.61
CA LYS A 232 11.82 31.51 -14.24
C LYS A 232 12.23 32.10 -12.90
N PHE A 233 12.78 31.31 -11.99
CA PHE A 233 13.00 31.74 -10.62
C PHE A 233 14.45 31.56 -10.19
N ILE A 234 14.93 32.50 -9.39
CA ILE A 234 16.22 32.47 -8.70
C ILE A 234 15.99 32.28 -7.20
N ILE A 235 17.00 31.77 -6.50
CA ILE A 235 16.93 31.60 -5.05
C ILE A 235 17.25 32.93 -4.38
N GLU A 236 16.44 33.31 -3.40
CA GLU A 236 16.65 34.50 -2.61
C GLU A 236 16.60 34.14 -1.11
N LYS A 237 17.58 34.64 -0.34
CA LYS A 237 17.63 34.47 1.11
C LYS A 237 16.86 35.60 1.79
N VAL A 238 16.02 35.23 2.75
CA VAL A 238 15.27 36.16 3.60
C VAL A 238 15.79 36.02 5.03
N ASP A 239 16.44 37.07 5.53
CA ASP A 239 17.02 37.13 6.86
C ASP A 239 15.95 37.45 7.93
N GLU A 240 14.85 36.71 7.90
CA GLU A 240 13.77 36.77 8.88
C GLU A 240 13.53 35.42 9.55
N PRO A 241 13.20 35.39 10.85
CA PRO A 241 12.92 34.14 11.54
C PRO A 241 11.57 33.56 11.11
N VAL A 242 11.53 32.24 10.85
CA VAL A 242 10.32 31.52 10.43
C VAL A 242 10.20 30.14 11.09
N LEU A 243 8.97 29.64 11.23
CA LEU A 243 8.66 28.28 11.69
C LEU A 243 8.33 27.38 10.48
N LEU A 244 9.14 26.33 10.24
CA LEU A 244 9.04 25.41 9.08
C LEU A 244 9.25 23.92 9.45
#